data_AF-A0A6P1E743-F1
#
_entry.id   AF-A0A6P1E743-F1
#
_cell.length_a   1.000
_cell.length_b   1.000
_cell.length_c   1.000
_cell.angle_alpha   90.00
_cell.angle_beta   90.00
_cell.angle_gamma   90.00
#
_symmetry.space_group_name_H-M   'P 1'
#
loop_
_entity.id
_entity.type
_entity.pdbx_description
1 polymer ?
#
loop_
_entity_poly.entity_id
_entity_poly.type
_entity_poly.pdbx_seq_one_letter_code
_entity_poly.pdbx_strand_id
1 'polypeptide(L)' 'MFNKYFFKDAHFWIGLIIAYLNRNIFIHVSILNPLWIIDLLLFIAGVYLVISSLLNKKKYKFVK' A
#
# COMPACT_ATOMS: atom_id res chain seq x y z
N MET A 1 -3.58 -14.79 12.14
CA MET A 1 -4.62 -15.40 11.28
C MET A 1 -5.00 -14.38 10.20
N PHE A 2 -4.48 -14.51 8.98
CA PHE A 2 -4.79 -13.59 7.87
C PHE A 2 -6.27 -13.75 7.51
N ASN A 3 -7.06 -12.68 7.67
CA ASN A 3 -8.51 -12.72 7.52
C ASN A 3 -8.87 -12.88 6.02
N LYS A 4 -9.55 -13.98 5.64
CA LYS A 4 -9.92 -14.33 4.25
C LYS A 4 -10.71 -13.24 3.49
N TYR A 5 -11.23 -12.23 4.19
CA TYR A 5 -12.03 -11.15 3.62
C TYR A 5 -11.22 -9.95 3.06
N PHE A 6 -9.90 -9.89 3.26
CA PHE A 6 -9.07 -8.81 2.71
C PHE A 6 -8.93 -8.89 1.19
N PHE A 7 -8.86 -10.10 0.64
CA PHE A 7 -8.72 -10.36 -0.79
C PHE A 7 -9.89 -9.89 -1.67
N LYS A 8 -11.01 -9.46 -1.08
CA LYS A 8 -12.16 -8.92 -1.81
C LYS A 8 -12.11 -7.41 -2.03
N ASP A 9 -11.17 -6.70 -1.39
CA ASP A 9 -11.03 -5.26 -1.56
C ASP A 9 -10.09 -4.94 -2.72
N ALA A 10 -10.62 -4.31 -3.77
CA ALA A 10 -9.82 -3.91 -4.92
C ALA A 10 -8.71 -2.91 -4.52
N HIS A 11 -8.98 -2.01 -3.57
CA HIS A 11 -8.00 -1.02 -3.11
C HIS A 11 -6.81 -1.66 -2.39
N PHE A 12 -7.06 -2.77 -1.67
CA PHE A 12 -6.00 -3.54 -1.03
C PHE A 12 -5.02 -4.10 -2.08
N TRP A 13 -5.54 -4.70 -3.15
CA TRP A 13 -4.71 -5.25 -4.22
C TRP A 13 -4.00 -4.17 -5.03
N ILE A 14 -4.68 -3.07 -5.34
CA ILE A 14 -4.08 -1.93 -6.03
C ILE A 14 -2.92 -1.37 -5.20
N GLY A 15 -3.15 -1.13 -3.90
CA GLY A 15 -2.09 -0.66 -3.00
C GLY A 15 -0.91 -1.62 -2.90
N LEU A 16 -1.18 -2.93 -2.85
CA LEU A 16 -0.15 -3.98 -2.80
C LEU A 16 0.69 -4.01 -4.09
N ILE A 17 0.05 -3.93 -5.25
CA ILE A 17 0.73 -3.92 -6.55
C ILE A 17 1.62 -2.67 -6.68
N ILE A 18 1.08 -1.50 -6.32
CA ILE A 18 1.83 -0.24 -6.35
C ILE A 18 3.05 -0.33 -5.42
N ALA A 19 2.88 -0.80 -4.18
CA ALA A 19 3.99 -0.95 -3.23
C ALA A 19 5.03 -1.97 -3.73
N TYR A 20 4.60 -3.09 -4.32
CA TYR A 20 5.50 -4.11 -4.83
C TYR A 20 6.32 -3.63 -6.03
N LEU A 21 5.68 -2.95 -6.98
CA LEU A 21 6.35 -2.41 -8.18
C LEU A 21 7.33 -1.29 -7.83
N ASN A 22 7.01 -0.47 -6.82
CA ASN A 22 7.85 0.64 -6.39
C ASN A 22 8.88 0.24 -5.31
N ARG A 23 9.04 -1.05 -4.98
CA ARG A 23 10.03 -1.48 -3.97
C ARG A 23 11.49 -1.19 -4.36
N ASN A 24 11.75 -0.90 -5.64
CA ASN A 24 13.09 -0.61 -6.13
C ASN A 24 13.68 0.70 -5.55
N ILE A 25 12.86 1.52 -4.87
CA ILE A 25 13.33 2.66 -4.07
C ILE A 25 14.44 2.30 -3.06
N PHE A 26 14.46 1.04 -2.58
CA PHE A 26 15.45 0.59 -1.60
C PHE A 26 16.80 0.21 -2.20
N ILE A 27 16.87 0.02 -3.53
CA ILE A 27 18.07 -0.49 -4.21
C ILE A 27 18.89 0.67 -4.80
N HIS A 28 18.23 1.68 -5.36
CA HIS A 28 18.89 2.85 -5.95
C HIS A 28 18.41 4.14 -5.28
N VAL A 29 19.06 4.51 -4.18
CA VAL A 29 18.77 5.76 -3.46
C VAL A 29 19.61 6.89 -4.05
N SER A 30 18.98 7.72 -4.88
CA SER A 30 19.56 9.00 -5.31
C SER A 30 18.63 10.11 -4.84
N ILE A 31 18.92 10.68 -3.68
CA ILE A 31 18.11 11.71 -2.99
C ILE A 31 17.86 12.94 -3.88
N LEU A 32 18.75 13.21 -4.84
CA LEU A 32 18.66 14.31 -5.81
C LEU A 32 17.92 13.96 -7.10
N ASN A 33 17.49 12.70 -7.28
CA ASN A 33 16.77 12.29 -8.48
C ASN A 33 15.26 12.49 -8.29
N PRO A 34 14.60 13.38 -9.07
CA PRO A 34 13.16 13.62 -8.97
C PRO A 34 12.32 12.35 -9.15
N LEU A 35 12.78 11.41 -9.98
CA LEU A 35 12.10 10.13 -10.21
C LEU A 35 12.07 9.27 -8.95
N TRP A 36 13.15 9.29 -8.15
CA TRP A 36 13.19 8.54 -6.89
C TRP A 36 12.19 9.10 -5.87
N ILE A 37 11.99 10.43 -5.85
CA ILE A 37 11.00 11.08 -4.97
C ILE A 37 9.57 10.70 -5.40
N ILE A 38 9.30 10.62 -6.70
CA ILE A 38 7.99 10.19 -7.22
C ILE A 38 7.73 8.72 -6.86
N ASP A 39 8.71 7.84 -7.05
CA ASP A 39 8.61 6.42 -6.70
C ASP A 39 8.40 6.22 -5.19
N LEU A 40 9.07 7.03 -4.36
CA LEU A 40 8.87 7.06 -2.90
C LEU A 40 7.44 7.44 -2.53
N LEU A 41 6.90 8.49 -3.15
CA LEU A 41 5.51 8.93 -2.92
C LEU A 41 4.50 7.86 -3.35
N LEU A 42 4.71 7.24 -4.51
CA LEU A 42 3.89 6.13 -5.00
C LEU A 42 3.93 4.93 -4.05
N PHE A 43 5.12 4.60 -3.54
CA PHE A 43 5.28 3.53 -2.55
C PHE A 43 4.50 3.83 -1.25
N ILE A 44 4.62 5.05 -0.71
CA ILE A 44 3.89 5.48 0.49
C ILE A 44 2.38 5.43 0.24
N ALA A 45 1.90 5.89 -0.91
CA ALA A 45 0.49 5.83 -1.27
C ALA A 45 -0.02 4.37 -1.37
N GLY A 46 0.76 3.47 -1.97
CA GLY A 46 0.45 2.04 -2.04
C GLY A 46 0.32 1.40 -0.65
N VAL A 47 1.29 1.67 0.24
CA VAL A 47 1.26 1.19 1.63
C VAL A 47 0.07 1.78 2.40
N TYR A 48 -0.22 3.06 2.21
CA TYR A 48 -1.37 3.73 2.84
C TYR A 48 -2.69 3.08 2.43
N LEU A 49 -2.88 2.77 1.14
CA LEU A 49 -4.09 2.08 0.65
C LEU A 49 -4.25 0.70 1.29
N VAL A 50 -3.17 -0.07 1.40
CA VAL A 50 -3.17 -1.38 2.06
C VAL A 50 -3.59 -1.24 3.52
N ILE A 51 -2.98 -0.33 4.28
CA ILE A 51 -3.28 -0.12 5.70
C ILE A 51 -4.71 0.41 5.88
N SER A 52 -5.14 1.36 5.05
CA SER A 52 -6.50 1.91 5.09
C SER A 52 -7.56 0.83 4.84
N SER A 53 -7.37 -0.03 3.84
CA SER A 53 -8.25 -1.18 3.60
C SER A 53 -8.26 -2.18 4.76
N LEU A 54 -7.12 -2.39 5.44
CA LEU A 54 -7.04 -3.23 6.63
C LEU A 54 -7.80 -2.63 7.83
N LEU A 55 -7.67 -1.31 8.05
CA LEU A 55 -8.29 -0.60 9.17
C LEU A 55 -9.78 -0.35 8.97
N ASN A 56 -10.22 0.03 7.77
CA ASN A 56 -11.63 0.29 7.48
C ASN A 56 -12.49 -0.97 7.66
N LYS A 57 -11.98 -2.16 7.31
CA LYS A 57 -12.72 -3.42 7.57
C LYS A 57 -12.77 -3.82 9.05
N LYS A 58 -11.85 -3.35 9.90
CA LYS A 58 -11.99 -3.51 11.37
C LYS A 58 -13.18 -2.70 11.90
N LYS A 59 -13.41 -1.48 11.38
CA LYS A 59 -14.55 -0.64 11.77
C LYS A 59 -15.90 -1.29 11.44
N TYR A 60 -16.06 -1.87 10.24
CA TYR A 60 -17.31 -2.56 9.86
C TYR A 60 -17.60 -3.84 10.65
N LYS A 61 -16.59 -4.47 11.25
CA LYS A 61 -16.76 -5.69 12.07
C LYS A 61 -17.07 -5.40 13.54
N PHE A 62 -16.92 -4.14 13.97
CA PHE A 62 -17.21 -3.69 15.34
C PHE A 62 -18.55 -2.94 15.47
N VAL A 63 -19.15 -2.57 14.34
CA VAL A 63 -20.43 -1.83 14.27
C VAL A 63 -21.60 -2.76 13.86
N LYS A 64 -21.36 -4.07 13.77
CA LYS A 64 -22.37 -5.11 13.58
C LYS A 64 -22.27 -6.10 14.73
#